data_AF-A0A1F8EUD4-F1
#
_entry.id   AF-A0A1F8EUD4-F1
#
_cell.length_a   1.000
_cell.length_b   1.000
_cell.length_c   1.000
_cell.angle_alpha   90.00
_cell.angle_beta   90.00
_cell.angle_gamma   90.00
#
_symmetry.space_group_name_H-M   'P 1'
#
loop_
_entity.id
_entity.type
_entity.pdbx_description
1 polymer ?
#
loop_
_entity_poly.entity_id
_entity_poly.type
_entity_poly.pdbx_seq_one_letter_code
_entity_poly.pdbx_strand_id
1 'polypeptide(L)'
;MEFKMATDNVRTWGHVLDESVQHSQDLRCPNCGYDFDDQTWGGYFPNVIGFSQVIFHENKVGELILECPDCHARLWFHITRSWLNAAIETCPNWPKK
;
A
#
# COMPACT_ATOMS: atom_id res chain seq x y z
N MET A 1 28.78 -0.79 -6.87
CA MET A 1 27.96 -0.31 -5.73
C MET A 1 26.87 -1.34 -5.52
N GLU A 2 26.99 -2.15 -4.49
CA GLU A 2 25.95 -3.09 -4.08
C GLU A 2 24.82 -2.29 -3.41
N PHE A 3 23.66 -2.22 -4.06
CA PHE A 3 22.43 -1.80 -3.40
C PHE A 3 22.10 -2.90 -2.39
N LYS A 4 22.52 -2.73 -1.12
CA LYS A 4 22.03 -3.55 -0.01
C LYS A 4 20.51 -3.43 0.01
N MET A 5 19.84 -4.47 -0.49
CA MET A 5 18.39 -4.56 -0.56
C MET A 5 17.84 -4.49 0.87
N ALA A 6 17.30 -3.34 1.27
CA ALA A 6 16.75 -3.09 2.60
C ALA A 6 15.46 -3.87 2.91
N THR A 7 15.04 -4.78 2.01
CA THR A 7 13.66 -5.23 1.87
C THR A 7 13.36 -6.61 2.45
N ASP A 8 14.37 -7.36 2.92
CA ASP A 8 14.16 -8.68 3.53
C ASP A 8 13.58 -8.61 4.95
N ASN A 9 13.46 -7.40 5.53
CA ASN A 9 12.95 -7.17 6.89
C ASN A 9 11.83 -6.12 6.95
N VAL A 10 11.05 -5.93 5.88
CA VAL A 10 9.86 -5.06 5.95
C VAL A 10 8.79 -5.79 6.74
N ARG A 11 8.50 -5.30 7.94
CA ARG A 11 7.46 -5.86 8.82
C ARG A 11 6.13 -5.19 8.56
N THR A 12 5.05 -5.92 8.83
CA THR A 12 3.70 -5.36 8.96
C THR A 12 3.71 -4.16 9.90
N TRP A 13 3.04 -3.07 9.53
CA TRP A 13 2.96 -1.84 10.31
C TRP A 13 1.69 -1.06 10.01
N GLY A 14 1.32 -0.15 10.93
CA GLY A 14 0.17 0.72 10.78
C GLY A 14 -1.15 -0.02 10.97
N HIS A 15 -2.17 0.36 10.21
CA HIS A 15 -3.41 -0.41 10.16
C HIS A 15 -3.15 -1.81 9.60
N VAL A 16 -3.88 -2.80 10.11
CA VAL A 16 -3.86 -4.17 9.63
C VAL A 16 -5.19 -4.51 8.97
N LEU A 17 -5.22 -5.57 8.17
CA LEU A 17 -6.47 -6.03 7.58
C LEU A 17 -7.46 -6.49 8.66
N ASP A 18 -8.66 -5.96 8.59
CA ASP A 18 -9.83 -6.38 9.35
C ASP A 18 -11.08 -6.31 8.45
N GLU A 19 -12.24 -6.67 8.98
CA GLU A 19 -13.50 -6.71 8.23
C GLU A 19 -13.97 -5.34 7.70
N SER A 20 -13.39 -4.24 8.20
CA SER A 20 -13.69 -2.87 7.74
C SER A 20 -12.86 -2.44 6.53
N VAL A 21 -11.82 -3.19 6.16
CA VAL A 21 -10.93 -2.85 5.05
C VAL A 21 -11.37 -3.59 3.78
N GLN A 22 -11.77 -2.83 2.76
CA GLN A 22 -12.31 -3.39 1.53
C GLN A 22 -11.22 -3.60 0.48
N HIS A 23 -11.27 -4.72 -0.26
CA HIS A 23 -10.35 -4.92 -1.38
C HIS A 23 -10.68 -3.94 -2.51
N SER A 24 -9.69 -3.16 -2.93
CA SER A 24 -9.80 -2.27 -4.09
C SER A 24 -9.41 -3.01 -5.36
N GLN A 25 -10.33 -3.03 -6.33
CA GLN A 25 -10.03 -3.44 -7.70
C GLN A 25 -9.61 -2.19 -8.49
N ASP A 26 -8.60 -2.33 -9.33
CA ASP A 26 -8.12 -1.29 -10.25
C ASP A 26 -7.81 0.06 -9.59
N LEU A 27 -7.30 0.04 -8.34
CA LEU A 27 -6.98 1.26 -7.59
C LEU A 27 -8.17 2.24 -7.51
N ARG A 28 -9.40 1.72 -7.39
CA ARG A 28 -10.61 2.53 -7.18
C ARG A 28 -11.22 2.27 -5.82
N CYS A 29 -11.68 3.32 -5.14
CA CYS A 29 -12.39 3.18 -3.87
C CYS A 29 -13.72 2.44 -4.10
N PRO A 30 -13.95 1.28 -3.47
CA PRO A 30 -15.20 0.53 -3.65
C PRO A 30 -16.42 1.22 -3.03
N ASN A 31 -16.22 2.17 -2.12
CA ASN A 31 -17.30 2.86 -1.43
C ASN A 31 -17.82 4.09 -2.20
N CYS A 32 -16.94 5.00 -2.62
CA CYS A 32 -17.35 6.24 -3.30
C CYS A 32 -16.91 6.33 -4.77
N GLY A 33 -16.12 5.38 -5.27
CA GLY A 33 -15.65 5.38 -6.66
C GLY A 33 -14.44 6.27 -6.92
N TYR A 34 -13.84 6.88 -5.89
CA TYR A 34 -12.62 7.69 -6.02
C TYR A 34 -11.51 6.90 -6.73
N ASP A 35 -10.93 7.49 -7.78
CA ASP A 35 -9.91 6.86 -8.62
C ASP A 35 -8.51 7.28 -8.16
N PHE A 36 -7.70 6.30 -7.74
CA PHE A 36 -6.33 6.56 -7.30
C PHE A 36 -5.31 6.46 -8.45
N ASP A 37 -5.70 5.93 -9.63
CA ASP A 37 -4.83 5.77 -10.80
C ASP A 37 -4.79 7.04 -11.68
N ASP A 38 -5.83 7.88 -11.61
CA ASP A 38 -5.84 9.22 -12.25
C ASP A 38 -4.82 10.19 -11.59
N GLN A 39 -4.22 9.77 -10.48
CA GLN A 39 -3.09 10.47 -9.90
C GLN A 39 -1.79 9.95 -10.50
N THR A 40 -0.90 10.86 -10.91
CA THR A 40 0.47 10.54 -11.38
C THR A 40 1.10 9.43 -10.54
N TRP A 41 1.83 8.50 -11.16
CA TRP A 41 2.39 7.30 -10.50
C TRP A 41 2.91 7.60 -9.08
N GLY A 42 2.24 7.04 -8.07
CA GLY A 42 2.54 7.27 -6.66
C GLY A 42 1.75 8.37 -5.93
N GLY A 43 0.80 9.03 -6.58
CA GLY A 43 -0.08 10.03 -5.95
C GLY A 43 -0.96 9.46 -4.84
N TYR A 44 -1.10 8.14 -4.76
CA TYR A 44 -1.80 7.45 -3.67
C TYR A 44 -0.92 7.11 -2.47
N PHE A 45 0.42 7.23 -2.55
CA PHE A 45 1.31 6.91 -1.42
C PHE A 45 1.08 7.78 -0.16
N PRO A 46 0.69 9.07 -0.24
CA PRO A 46 0.29 9.84 0.93
C PRO A 46 -0.92 9.26 1.69
N ASN A 47 -1.77 8.50 1.00
CA ASN A 47 -2.97 7.89 1.56
C ASN A 47 -2.68 6.51 2.20
N VAL A 48 -1.44 6.00 2.12
CA VAL A 48 -1.05 4.74 2.74
C VAL A 48 -0.98 4.93 4.26
N ILE A 49 -1.73 4.09 4.97
CA ILE A 49 -1.87 4.07 6.44
C ILE A 49 -1.42 2.74 7.07
N GLY A 50 -1.04 1.77 6.24
CA GLY A 50 -0.55 0.49 6.73
C GLY A 50 0.01 -0.40 5.64
N PHE A 51 0.72 -1.43 6.07
CA PHE A 51 1.22 -2.50 5.21
C PHE A 51 1.11 -3.82 5.97
N SER A 52 0.60 -4.84 5.28
CA SER A 52 0.49 -6.21 5.76
C SER A 52 1.41 -7.11 4.94
N GLN A 53 2.40 -7.72 5.58
CA GLN A 53 3.30 -8.66 4.92
C GLN A 53 2.59 -10.01 4.75
N VAL A 54 2.19 -10.30 3.51
CA VAL A 54 1.66 -11.60 3.12
C VAL A 54 2.50 -12.12 1.97
N ILE A 55 3.14 -13.27 2.18
CA ILE A 55 3.97 -13.92 1.16
C ILE A 55 3.03 -14.73 0.27
N PHE A 56 2.84 -14.27 -0.98
CA PHE A 56 2.12 -15.03 -1.99
C PHE A 56 3.09 -15.66 -2.98
N HIS A 57 2.65 -16.72 -3.64
CA HIS A 57 3.44 -17.48 -4.62
C HIS A 57 3.64 -16.77 -5.97
N GLU A 58 3.04 -15.59 -6.20
CA GLU A 58 2.91 -14.95 -7.52
C GLU A 58 3.44 -13.50 -7.57
N ASN A 59 4.68 -13.26 -7.11
CA ASN A 59 5.35 -11.95 -7.11
C ASN A 59 4.70 -10.84 -6.25
N LYS A 60 3.64 -11.15 -5.51
CA LYS A 60 3.07 -10.25 -4.51
C LYS A 60 3.80 -10.43 -3.18
N VAL A 61 4.16 -9.31 -2.55
CA VAL A 61 4.98 -9.29 -1.33
C VAL A 61 4.21 -8.84 -0.09
N GLY A 62 2.94 -8.49 -0.28
CA GLY A 62 2.03 -8.06 0.77
C GLY A 62 0.91 -7.18 0.24
N GLU A 63 0.24 -6.51 1.16
CA GLU A 63 -0.91 -5.66 0.92
C GLU A 63 -0.61 -4.26 1.45
N LEU A 64 -0.87 -3.23 0.64
CA LEU A 64 -0.92 -1.85 1.15
C LEU A 64 -2.33 -1.55 1.61
N ILE A 65 -2.44 -0.84 2.72
CA ILE A 65 -3.71 -0.35 3.27
C ILE A 65 -3.72 1.17 3.14
N LEU A 66 -4.79 1.70 2.55
CA LEU A 66 -4.98 3.11 2.27
C LEU A 66 -6.27 3.60 2.89
N GLU A 67 -6.30 4.88 3.22
CA GLU A 67 -7.52 5.62 3.53
C GLU A 67 -7.95 6.44 2.33
N CYS A 68 -9.21 6.32 1.91
CA CYS A 68 -9.74 7.13 0.82
C CYS A 68 -9.82 8.61 1.24
N PRO A 69 -9.24 9.54 0.47
CA PRO A 69 -9.27 10.96 0.84
C PRO A 69 -10.66 11.60 0.73
N ASP A 70 -11.58 10.96 0.01
CA ASP A 70 -12.93 11.49 -0.24
C ASP A 70 -13.95 10.98 0.80
N CYS A 71 -13.99 9.66 1.04
CA CYS A 71 -14.98 9.05 1.94
C CYS A 71 -14.39 8.43 3.22
N HIS A 72 -13.07 8.51 3.41
CA HIS A 72 -12.33 7.91 4.54
C HIS A 72 -12.51 6.39 4.70
N ALA A 73 -13.08 5.72 3.70
CA ALA A 73 -13.14 4.26 3.69
C ALA A 73 -11.71 3.69 3.60
N ARG A 74 -11.46 2.61 4.33
CA ARG A 74 -10.18 1.91 4.29
C ARG A 74 -10.24 0.85 3.22
N LEU A 75 -9.18 0.80 2.41
CA LEU A 75 -9.06 -0.17 1.34
C LEU A 75 -7.69 -0.79 1.30
N TRP A 76 -7.59 -1.95 0.68
CA TRP A 76 -6.33 -2.65 0.48
C TRP A 76 -6.17 -3.18 -0.93
N PHE A 77 -4.93 -3.35 -1.37
CA PHE A 77 -4.59 -4.04 -2.62
C PHE A 77 -3.24 -4.74 -2.54
N HIS A 78 -3.08 -5.80 -3.33
CA HIS A 78 -1.83 -6.56 -3.42
C HIS A 78 -0.74 -5.82 -4.17
N ILE A 79 0.44 -5.74 -3.56
CA ILE A 79 1.60 -5.05 -4.14
C ILE A 79 2.73 -5.99 -4.51
N THR A 80 3.48 -5.60 -5.55
CA THR A 80 4.74 -6.24 -5.93
C THR A 80 5.91 -5.65 -5.15
N ARG A 81 7.09 -6.26 -5.27
CA ARG A 81 8.32 -5.73 -4.65
C ARG A 81 8.65 -4.32 -5.12
N SER A 82 8.50 -4.01 -6.41
CA SER A 82 8.78 -2.67 -6.96
C SER A 82 7.85 -1.62 -6.37
N TRP A 83 6.57 -1.93 -6.22
CA TRP A 83 5.59 -1.06 -5.59
C TRP A 83 5.86 -0.86 -4.10
N LEU A 84 6.29 -1.91 -3.39
CA LEU A 84 6.69 -1.80 -2.00
C LEU A 84 7.86 -0.82 -1.83
N ASN A 85 8.88 -0.91 -2.67
CA ASN A 85 10.03 -0.02 -2.61
C ASN A 85 9.62 1.44 -2.84
N ALA A 86 8.79 1.67 -3.87
CA ALA A 86 8.24 3.00 -4.14
C ALA A 86 7.45 3.53 -2.93
N ALA A 87 6.61 2.70 -2.31
CA ALA A 87 5.86 3.08 -1.11
C ALA A 87 6.78 3.44 0.06
N ILE A 88 7.84 2.66 0.32
CA ILE A 88 8.82 2.95 1.38
C ILE A 88 9.52 4.30 1.15
N GLU A 89 9.87 4.61 -0.10
CA GLU A 89 10.62 5.82 -0.46
C GLU A 89 9.75 7.08 -0.44
N THR A 90 8.47 6.96 -0.79
CA THR A 90 7.59 8.11 -1.08
C THR A 90 6.47 8.32 -0.08
N CYS A 91 6.03 7.27 0.64
CA CYS A 91 4.98 7.41 1.63
C CYS A 91 5.53 8.21 2.83
N PRO A 92 4.99 9.40 3.12
CA PRO A 92 5.46 10.24 4.22
C PRO A 92 5.21 9.59 5.59
N ASN A 93 4.17 8.75 5.67
CA ASN A 93 3.77 8.05 6.89
C ASN A 93 4.56 6.75 7.13
N TRP A 94 5.40 6.33 6.17
CA TRP A 94 6.15 5.09 6.32
C TRP A 94 7.13 5.19 7.50
N PRO A 95 7.16 4.21 8.41
CA PRO A 95 8.07 4.22 9.54
C PRO A 95 9.52 4.27 9.06
N LYS A 96 10.20 5.37 9.35
CA LYS A 96 11.64 5.53 9.11
C LYS A 96 12.39 4.82 10.25
N LYS A 97 13.40 4.03 9.89
CA LYS A 97 14.28 3.37 10.87
C LYS A 97 15.09 4.38 11.67
#